data_AF-A0A6I9XT71-F1
#
_entry.id   AF-A0A6I9XT71-F1
#
_cell.length_a   1.000
_cell.length_b   1.000
_cell.length_c   1.000
_cell.angle_alpha   90.00
_cell.angle_beta   90.00
_cell.angle_gamma   90.00
#
_symmetry.space_group_name_H-M   'P 1'
#
loop_
_entity.id
_entity.type
_entity.pdbx_description
1 polymer ?
#
loop_
_entity_poly.entity_id
_entity_poly.type
_entity_poly.pdbx_seq_one_letter_code
_entity_poly.pdbx_strand_id
1 'polypeptide(L)'
;MKKELSCLQIYWSLHQGLAGGEEFYEVSPYEPIRSPLSDASRLASIVSAGTDSAATSRSNPCLDAAKACNLNNNCRKLRSAYISTCNKEVSATELCSRRKCRKALRHFFDRVPSTYSYRLLFCPCKNQACAERRRQTIVPDCSYQEREKPNCLALRSQCLADTFCRSRLADFHTNCQAFLASCSRDSYRACLDSYTGLIGLDLTPNYVDESFSNPVLSLWCSCQGSGNMEEECEKFLKDFTENACLRNAIQAFGNGTDLTSSSKALPQPLLTMPPSVGRTSSLPYSVNDSSPVDNTSVSITCISTEESGARVNQSKEQDLCFSKKSLTTALMPEQQRTLMDSKGSGNQLSFTGTISALLVFLVNMAM
;
A
#
# COMPACT_ATOMS: atom_id res chain seq x y z
N MET A 1 -7.22 -5.48 -5.12
CA MET A 1 -8.43 -6.01 -5.81
C MET A 1 -8.10 -6.38 -7.27
N LYS A 2 -8.82 -7.28 -7.97
CA LYS A 2 -8.65 -7.42 -9.43
C LYS A 2 -9.26 -6.19 -10.12
N LYS A 3 -8.56 -5.58 -11.10
CA LYS A 3 -9.00 -4.37 -11.83
C LYS A 3 -9.25 -3.12 -10.96
N GLU A 4 -8.47 -2.97 -9.90
CA GLU A 4 -8.57 -1.84 -8.95
C GLU A 4 -8.56 -0.48 -9.65
N LEU A 5 -7.64 -0.26 -10.60
CA LEU A 5 -7.57 1.01 -11.35
C LEU A 5 -8.89 1.36 -12.05
N SER A 6 -9.57 0.39 -12.65
CA SER A 6 -10.86 0.63 -13.33
C SER A 6 -11.96 1.00 -12.34
N CYS A 7 -11.98 0.39 -11.15
CA CYS A 7 -12.92 0.73 -10.09
C CYS A 7 -12.71 2.17 -9.62
N LEU A 8 -11.45 2.55 -9.36
CA LEU A 8 -11.10 3.91 -8.93
C LEU A 8 -11.44 4.95 -10.00
N GLN A 9 -11.20 4.66 -11.28
CA GLN A 9 -11.57 5.56 -12.38
C GLN A 9 -13.07 5.86 -12.39
N ILE A 10 -13.91 4.84 -12.17
CA ILE A 10 -15.37 5.01 -12.07
C ILE A 10 -15.70 5.86 -10.83
N TYR A 11 -15.18 5.50 -9.65
CA TYR A 11 -15.40 6.25 -8.42
C TYR A 11 -15.11 7.74 -8.59
N TRP A 12 -13.92 8.07 -9.07
CA TRP A 12 -13.51 9.46 -9.22
C TRP A 12 -14.25 10.19 -10.34
N SER A 13 -14.71 9.49 -11.38
CA SER A 13 -15.57 10.11 -12.40
C SER A 13 -16.94 10.55 -11.84
N LEU A 14 -17.47 9.82 -10.85
CA LEU A 14 -18.73 10.15 -10.19
C LEU A 14 -18.56 11.25 -9.13
N HIS A 15 -17.38 11.37 -8.53
CA HIS A 15 -17.07 12.36 -7.49
C HIS A 15 -16.41 13.63 -8.05
N GLN A 16 -16.15 13.70 -9.36
CA GLN A 16 -15.73 14.92 -10.06
C GLN A 16 -16.88 15.95 -10.04
N GLY A 17 -16.88 16.82 -9.03
CA GLY A 17 -17.84 17.93 -8.89
C GLY A 17 -18.57 18.03 -7.55
N LEU A 18 -18.57 16.97 -6.72
CA LEU A 18 -19.18 17.01 -5.37
C LEU A 18 -18.20 17.46 -4.27
N ALA A 19 -16.90 17.35 -4.50
CA ALA A 19 -15.87 17.87 -3.58
C ALA A 19 -15.69 19.38 -3.80
N GLY A 20 -16.68 20.16 -3.39
CA GLY A 20 -16.57 21.61 -3.35
C GLY A 20 -15.59 22.03 -2.25
N GLY A 21 -14.36 22.35 -2.63
CA GLY A 21 -13.43 23.36 -2.07
C GLY A 21 -13.13 23.50 -0.57
N GLU A 22 -13.89 22.90 0.35
CA GLU A 22 -13.82 23.23 1.79
C GLU A 22 -13.03 22.20 2.62
N GLU A 23 -12.77 20.99 2.09
CA GLU A 23 -12.09 19.93 2.83
C GLU A 23 -10.63 19.75 2.38
N PHE A 24 -9.70 19.89 3.32
CA PHE A 24 -8.26 19.76 3.05
C PHE A 24 -7.85 18.34 2.62
N TYR A 25 -8.61 17.32 3.03
CA TYR A 25 -8.38 15.92 2.68
C TYR A 25 -9.58 15.34 1.93
N GLU A 26 -9.31 14.36 1.07
CA GLU A 26 -10.35 13.67 0.31
C GLU A 26 -10.79 12.37 1.00
N VAL A 27 -12.04 11.99 0.80
CA VAL A 27 -12.62 10.76 1.35
C VAL A 27 -12.04 9.52 0.64
N SER A 28 -11.61 8.52 1.42
CA SER A 28 -11.10 7.26 0.87
C SER A 28 -12.18 6.50 0.09
N PRO A 29 -11.88 6.04 -1.15
CA PRO A 29 -12.78 5.16 -1.91
C PRO A 29 -12.74 3.70 -1.46
N TYR A 30 -11.81 3.33 -0.58
CA TYR A 30 -11.66 1.96 -0.13
C TYR A 30 -12.62 1.66 1.01
N GLU A 31 -13.09 0.41 1.06
CA GLU A 31 -13.94 -0.04 2.15
C GLU A 31 -13.14 0.03 3.47
N PRO A 32 -13.69 0.66 4.53
CA PRO A 32 -13.04 0.66 5.83
C PRO A 32 -12.76 -0.78 6.24
N ILE A 33 -11.54 -1.05 6.71
CA ILE A 33 -11.18 -2.36 7.27
C ILE A 33 -11.92 -2.50 8.61
N ARG A 34 -13.21 -2.86 8.55
CA ARG A 34 -13.98 -3.30 9.71
C ARG A 34 -13.36 -4.62 10.11
N SER A 35 -12.72 -4.67 11.27
CA SER A 35 -12.28 -5.92 11.88
C SER A 35 -13.50 -6.83 12.03
N PRO A 36 -13.70 -7.83 11.15
CA PRO A 36 -14.76 -8.77 11.38
C PRO A 36 -14.22 -9.71 12.46
N LEU A 37 -14.98 -9.82 13.54
CA LEU A 37 -14.76 -10.71 14.68
C LEU A 37 -14.49 -12.19 14.28
N SER A 38 -14.59 -12.54 12.99
CA SER A 38 -14.55 -13.90 12.43
C SER A 38 -13.16 -14.46 12.10
N ASP A 39 -12.10 -13.65 11.95
CA ASP A 39 -10.77 -14.15 11.51
C ASP A 39 -9.73 -14.30 12.63
N ALA A 40 -10.08 -13.97 13.89
CA ALA A 40 -9.19 -14.14 15.05
C ALA A 40 -8.82 -15.61 15.32
N SER A 41 -9.62 -16.57 14.85
CA SER A 41 -9.44 -18.01 15.11
C SER A 41 -8.54 -18.73 14.11
N ARG A 42 -8.18 -18.12 12.97
CA ARG A 42 -7.35 -18.76 11.92
C ARG A 42 -5.84 -18.49 12.03
N LEU A 43 -5.41 -17.60 12.93
CA LEU A 43 -4.00 -17.24 13.09
C LEU A 43 -3.33 -17.85 14.33
N ALA A 44 -4.07 -18.56 15.17
CA ALA A 44 -3.54 -19.23 16.37
C ALA A 44 -2.57 -20.41 16.06
N SER A 45 -2.41 -20.82 14.80
CA SER A 45 -1.68 -22.05 14.43
C SER A 45 -0.20 -21.85 14.06
N ILE A 46 0.41 -20.67 14.21
CA ILE A 46 1.85 -20.49 13.90
C ILE A 46 2.60 -19.65 14.95
N VAL A 47 2.37 -19.92 16.24
CA VAL A 47 3.31 -19.51 17.30
C VAL A 47 3.64 -20.73 18.16
N SER A 48 4.51 -21.58 17.63
CA SER A 48 5.35 -22.46 18.44
C SER A 48 6.72 -22.52 17.78
N ALA A 49 7.49 -21.45 17.97
CA ALA A 49 8.92 -21.43 17.65
C ALA A 49 9.59 -20.32 18.49
N GLY A 50 10.19 -20.72 19.62
CA GLY A 50 11.33 -20.01 20.21
C GLY A 50 11.07 -19.15 21.44
N THR A 51 10.66 -19.75 22.56
CA THR A 51 10.97 -19.20 23.89
C THR A 51 12.40 -19.61 24.28
N ASP A 52 13.41 -18.95 23.71
CA ASP A 52 14.80 -19.04 24.18
C ASP A 52 15.32 -17.64 24.51
N SER A 53 14.95 -17.16 25.70
CA SER A 53 15.23 -15.83 26.23
C SER A 53 16.71 -15.54 26.56
N ALA A 54 17.64 -16.39 26.10
CA ALA A 54 19.08 -16.19 26.27
C ALA A 54 19.81 -15.79 24.97
N ALA A 55 19.21 -16.00 23.78
CA ALA A 55 19.79 -15.65 22.48
C ALA A 55 19.36 -14.27 21.95
N THR A 56 18.35 -13.64 22.57
CA THR A 56 17.71 -12.40 22.12
C THR A 56 18.53 -11.12 22.36
N SER A 57 19.62 -11.17 23.14
CA SER A 57 20.47 -9.99 23.39
C SER A 57 21.35 -9.59 22.20
N ARG A 58 21.53 -10.47 21.20
CA ARG A 58 22.34 -10.23 19.99
C ARG A 58 21.53 -10.23 18.69
N SER A 59 20.21 -10.40 18.77
CA SER A 59 19.35 -10.55 17.57
C SER A 59 18.94 -9.20 17.00
N ASN A 60 19.11 -9.02 15.69
CA ASN A 60 18.64 -7.84 14.95
C ASN A 60 17.27 -8.17 14.34
N PRO A 61 16.15 -7.58 14.81
CA PRO A 61 14.81 -7.95 14.36
C PRO A 61 14.61 -7.80 12.84
N CYS A 62 15.21 -6.78 12.22
CA CYS A 62 15.16 -6.60 10.77
C CYS A 62 15.95 -7.67 10.02
N LEU A 63 17.05 -8.17 10.59
CA LEU A 63 17.80 -9.28 10.02
C LEU A 63 16.98 -10.58 10.12
N ASP A 64 16.29 -10.80 11.24
CA ASP A 64 15.46 -11.99 11.43
C ASP A 64 14.24 -11.98 10.51
N ALA A 65 13.63 -10.79 10.29
CA ALA A 65 12.61 -10.61 9.27
C ALA A 65 13.13 -10.93 7.86
N ALA A 66 14.35 -10.50 7.54
CA ALA A 66 15.00 -10.82 6.27
C ALA A 66 15.24 -12.33 6.11
N LYS A 67 15.67 -13.03 7.17
CA LYS A 67 15.82 -14.50 7.16
C LYS A 67 14.47 -15.18 6.96
N ALA A 68 13.43 -14.77 7.69
CA ALA A 68 12.09 -15.33 7.57
C ALA A 68 11.51 -15.19 6.15
N CYS A 69 11.69 -14.01 5.53
CA CYS A 69 11.32 -13.81 4.12
C CYS A 69 12.11 -14.71 3.17
N ASN A 70 13.41 -14.90 3.41
CA ASN A 70 14.27 -15.74 2.57
C ASN A 70 13.91 -17.25 2.64
N LEU A 71 13.34 -17.69 3.77
CA LEU A 71 12.80 -19.05 3.93
C LEU A 71 11.47 -19.24 3.18
N ASN A 72 10.70 -18.18 2.95
CA ASN A 72 9.47 -18.22 2.17
C ASN A 72 9.76 -18.03 0.67
N ASN A 73 9.42 -19.02 -0.17
CA ASN A 73 9.72 -18.99 -1.61
C ASN A 73 9.12 -17.77 -2.34
N ASN A 74 7.87 -17.39 -2.03
CA ASN A 74 7.20 -16.25 -2.66
C ASN A 74 7.85 -14.92 -2.23
N CYS A 75 8.05 -14.74 -0.92
CA CYS A 75 8.70 -13.55 -0.38
C CYS A 75 10.11 -13.39 -0.92
N ARG A 76 10.94 -14.45 -0.86
CA ARG A 76 12.30 -14.47 -1.42
C ARG A 76 12.30 -14.06 -2.88
N LYS A 77 11.46 -14.68 -3.71
CA LYS A 77 11.40 -14.42 -5.16
C LYS A 77 11.04 -12.97 -5.46
N LEU A 78 9.96 -12.47 -4.86
CA LEU A 78 9.50 -11.10 -5.10
C LEU A 78 10.48 -10.06 -4.52
N ARG A 79 11.10 -10.37 -3.39
CA ARG A 79 12.14 -9.54 -2.78
C ARG A 79 13.36 -9.39 -3.69
N SER A 80 13.90 -10.51 -4.15
CA SER A 80 15.02 -10.50 -5.12
C SER A 80 14.65 -9.77 -6.41
N ALA A 81 13.40 -9.90 -6.88
CA ALA A 81 12.94 -9.24 -8.10
C ALA A 81 12.94 -7.70 -7.98
N TYR A 82 12.41 -7.13 -6.91
CA TYR A 82 12.43 -5.66 -6.77
C TYR A 82 13.84 -5.16 -6.50
N ILE A 83 14.64 -5.83 -5.65
CA ILE A 83 16.02 -5.41 -5.35
C ILE A 83 16.87 -5.38 -6.62
N SER A 84 16.83 -6.45 -7.42
CA SER A 84 17.58 -6.50 -8.69
C SER A 84 17.09 -5.47 -9.70
N THR A 85 15.80 -5.12 -9.70
CA THR A 85 15.26 -4.07 -10.56
C THR A 85 15.73 -2.68 -10.13
N CYS A 86 15.77 -2.42 -8.82
CA CYS A 86 16.15 -1.12 -8.25
C CYS A 86 17.67 -0.87 -8.27
N ASN A 87 18.49 -1.92 -8.15
CA ASN A 87 19.95 -1.80 -8.17
C ASN A 87 20.55 -1.88 -9.58
N LYS A 88 19.71 -2.03 -10.61
CA LYS A 88 20.19 -2.12 -11.99
C LYS A 88 20.49 -0.72 -12.54
N GLU A 89 21.77 -0.44 -12.74
CA GLU A 89 22.24 0.76 -13.41
C GLU A 89 21.72 0.81 -14.86
N VAL A 90 21.23 1.99 -15.28
CA VAL A 90 20.64 2.20 -16.61
C VAL A 90 21.61 2.94 -17.52
N SER A 91 22.26 3.97 -17.01
CA SER A 91 23.27 4.76 -17.73
C SER A 91 24.19 5.49 -16.74
N ALA A 92 25.31 6.05 -17.23
CA ALA A 92 26.24 6.83 -16.41
C ALA A 92 25.60 8.03 -15.68
N THR A 93 24.43 8.50 -16.14
CA THR A 93 23.66 9.60 -15.53
C THR A 93 22.44 9.15 -14.73
N GLU A 94 21.91 7.95 -15.03
CA GLU A 94 20.71 7.37 -14.41
C GLU A 94 21.10 6.09 -13.64
N LEU A 95 21.25 6.25 -12.32
CA LEU A 95 21.64 5.19 -11.39
C LEU A 95 20.65 4.01 -11.38
N CYS A 96 19.36 4.25 -11.67
CA CYS A 96 18.36 3.21 -11.76
C CYS A 96 17.10 3.66 -12.53
N SER A 97 16.33 2.69 -13.04
CA SER A 97 15.00 2.97 -13.59
C SER A 97 13.96 3.07 -12.47
N ARG A 98 13.78 4.28 -11.92
CA ARG A 98 12.83 4.56 -10.81
C ARG A 98 11.43 4.04 -11.06
N ARG A 99 10.90 4.23 -12.28
CA ARG A 99 9.56 3.73 -12.69
C ARG A 99 9.44 2.21 -12.57
N LYS A 100 10.46 1.45 -13.01
CA LYS A 100 10.46 -0.02 -12.93
C LYS A 100 10.64 -0.47 -11.48
N CYS A 101 11.52 0.18 -10.73
CA CYS A 101 11.74 -0.09 -9.30
C CYS A 101 10.45 0.09 -8.49
N ARG A 102 9.80 1.27 -8.61
CA ARG A 102 8.52 1.56 -7.93
C ARG A 102 7.41 0.57 -8.32
N LYS A 103 7.31 0.18 -9.59
CA LYS A 103 6.36 -0.86 -10.03
C LYS A 103 6.65 -2.22 -9.38
N ALA A 104 7.91 -2.61 -9.27
CA ALA A 104 8.31 -3.85 -8.62
C ALA A 104 8.06 -3.83 -7.11
N LEU A 105 8.26 -2.69 -6.44
CA LEU A 105 7.93 -2.48 -5.03
C LEU A 105 6.43 -2.62 -4.77
N ARG A 106 5.58 -1.96 -5.57
CA ARG A 106 4.11 -2.14 -5.47
C ARG A 106 3.73 -3.61 -5.60
N HIS A 107 4.30 -4.30 -6.59
CA HIS A 107 4.05 -5.73 -6.78
C HIS A 107 4.49 -6.58 -5.57
N PHE A 108 5.60 -6.24 -4.91
CA PHE A 108 6.05 -6.93 -3.70
C PHE A 108 5.05 -6.73 -2.55
N PHE A 109 4.67 -5.49 -2.24
CA PHE A 109 3.77 -5.21 -1.12
C PHE A 109 2.32 -5.68 -1.38
N ASP A 110 1.88 -5.74 -2.63
CA ASP A 110 0.56 -6.29 -3.01
C ASP A 110 0.47 -7.83 -2.88
N ARG A 111 1.60 -8.54 -3.05
CA ARG A 111 1.61 -10.01 -3.22
C ARG A 111 2.27 -10.76 -2.09
N VAL A 112 3.11 -10.11 -1.30
CA VAL A 112 3.74 -10.72 -0.14
C VAL A 112 2.83 -10.50 1.08
N PRO A 113 2.46 -11.56 1.81
CA PRO A 113 1.67 -11.43 3.02
C PRO A 113 2.31 -10.45 4.01
N SER A 114 1.47 -9.65 4.68
CA SER A 114 1.93 -8.67 5.67
C SER A 114 2.71 -9.27 6.83
N THR A 115 2.52 -10.55 7.13
CA THR A 115 3.32 -11.29 8.11
C THR A 115 4.82 -11.29 7.79
N TYR A 116 5.20 -11.13 6.51
CA TYR A 116 6.59 -10.96 6.09
C TYR A 116 6.93 -9.52 5.75
N SER A 117 6.11 -8.84 4.93
CA SER A 117 6.43 -7.50 4.44
C SER A 117 6.48 -6.46 5.58
N TYR A 118 5.62 -6.57 6.60
CA TYR A 118 5.60 -5.60 7.70
C TYR A 118 6.75 -5.84 8.67
N ARG A 119 7.14 -7.11 8.86
CA ARG A 119 8.34 -7.43 9.65
C ARG A 119 9.61 -6.88 9.01
N LEU A 120 9.67 -6.78 7.68
CA LEU A 120 10.79 -6.14 6.98
C LEU A 120 10.75 -4.61 7.14
N LEU A 121 9.57 -4.01 6.96
CA LEU A 121 9.40 -2.56 6.87
C LEU A 121 9.38 -1.87 8.25
N PHE A 122 8.76 -2.48 9.25
CA PHE A 122 8.46 -1.87 10.56
C PHE A 122 9.17 -2.56 11.74
N CYS A 123 10.23 -3.32 11.48
CA CYS A 123 11.01 -3.98 12.53
C CYS A 123 11.53 -2.96 13.57
N PRO A 124 11.46 -3.27 14.88
CA PRO A 124 12.03 -2.41 15.92
C PRO A 124 13.56 -2.52 15.91
N CYS A 125 14.24 -1.44 16.27
CA CYS A 125 15.70 -1.37 16.26
C CYS A 125 16.25 -0.79 17.56
N LYS A 126 17.43 -1.30 17.96
CA LYS A 126 18.17 -0.87 19.16
C LYS A 126 19.56 -0.33 18.83
N ASN A 127 19.91 -0.29 17.55
CA ASN A 127 21.18 0.21 17.05
C ASN A 127 21.03 0.73 15.62
N GLN A 128 22.01 1.51 15.18
CA GLN A 128 22.09 2.16 13.89
C GLN A 128 22.11 1.14 12.73
N ALA A 129 22.88 0.06 12.83
CA ALA A 129 22.93 -0.98 11.80
C ALA A 129 21.57 -1.65 11.52
N CYS A 130 20.74 -1.82 12.55
CA CYS A 130 19.35 -2.26 12.39
C CYS A 130 18.49 -1.20 11.71
N ALA A 131 18.57 0.05 12.17
CA ALA A 131 17.77 1.14 11.61
C ALA A 131 18.12 1.41 10.15
N GLU A 132 19.40 1.33 9.78
CA GLU A 132 19.84 1.43 8.39
C GLU A 132 19.31 0.27 7.54
N ARG A 133 19.35 -0.97 8.06
CA ARG A 133 18.71 -2.11 7.38
C ARG A 133 17.21 -1.88 7.14
N ARG A 134 16.51 -1.28 8.11
CA ARG A 134 15.10 -0.92 7.98
C ARG A 134 14.89 0.14 6.91
N ARG A 135 15.66 1.23 6.94
CA ARG A 135 15.63 2.32 5.94
C ARG A 135 15.91 1.83 4.52
N GLN A 136 16.82 0.87 4.39
CA GLN A 136 17.23 0.27 3.12
C GLN A 136 16.22 -0.73 2.52
N THR A 137 15.13 -1.06 3.25
CA THR A 137 14.15 -2.07 2.81
C THR A 137 13.59 -1.83 1.42
N ILE A 138 13.37 -0.56 1.06
CA ILE A 138 12.78 -0.13 -0.22
C ILE A 138 13.82 0.41 -1.22
N VAL A 139 15.12 0.28 -0.95
CA VAL A 139 16.21 0.80 -1.80
C VAL A 139 16.06 2.33 -2.03
N PRO A 140 16.26 3.15 -0.97
CA PRO A 140 15.95 4.57 -1.00
C PRO A 140 16.66 5.35 -2.10
N ASP A 141 17.91 5.01 -2.42
CA ASP A 141 18.72 5.71 -3.44
C ASP A 141 18.09 5.66 -4.84
N CYS A 142 17.17 4.72 -5.07
CA CYS A 142 16.43 4.58 -6.31
C CYS A 142 14.95 4.98 -6.19
N SER A 143 14.26 4.48 -5.15
CA SER A 143 12.79 4.58 -5.05
C SER A 143 12.29 5.84 -4.36
N TYR A 144 13.13 6.43 -3.49
CA TYR A 144 12.78 7.51 -2.57
C TYR A 144 13.53 8.80 -2.90
N GLN A 145 14.87 8.77 -2.82
CA GLN A 145 15.72 9.94 -3.00
C GLN A 145 15.78 10.38 -4.47
N GLU A 146 15.86 11.70 -4.68
CA GLU A 146 16.13 12.35 -5.95
C GLU A 146 17.18 13.43 -5.73
N ARG A 147 17.77 13.96 -6.82
CA ARG A 147 18.82 14.99 -6.74
C ARG A 147 18.33 16.26 -6.05
N GLU A 148 17.08 16.62 -6.31
CA GLU A 148 16.44 17.79 -5.74
C GLU A 148 15.24 17.35 -4.87
N LYS A 149 14.92 18.16 -3.85
CA LYS A 149 13.71 17.99 -3.05
C LYS A 149 12.64 18.97 -3.56
N PRO A 150 11.61 18.48 -4.27
CA PRO A 150 10.53 19.35 -4.73
C PRO A 150 9.72 19.91 -3.56
N ASN A 151 8.89 20.91 -3.84
CA ASN A 151 7.89 21.39 -2.89
C ASN A 151 6.84 20.30 -2.60
N CYS A 152 6.49 20.07 -1.34
CA CYS A 152 5.55 19.00 -0.96
C CYS A 152 4.15 19.20 -1.54
N LEU A 153 3.68 20.44 -1.71
CA LEU A 153 2.39 20.72 -2.32
C LEU A 153 2.40 20.41 -3.82
N ALA A 154 3.50 20.68 -4.52
CA ALA A 154 3.65 20.29 -5.92
C ALA A 154 3.64 18.76 -6.08
N LEU A 155 4.32 18.04 -5.19
CA LEU A 155 4.32 16.57 -5.17
C LEU A 155 2.92 16.00 -4.83
N ARG A 156 2.20 16.64 -3.91
CA ARG A 156 0.79 16.33 -3.61
C ARG A 156 -0.09 16.54 -4.84
N SER A 157 0.02 17.68 -5.54
CA SER A 157 -0.74 17.94 -6.76
C SER A 157 -0.49 16.90 -7.86
N GLN A 158 0.77 16.46 -8.03
CA GLN A 158 1.11 15.38 -8.95
C GLN A 158 0.41 14.07 -8.59
N CYS A 159 0.39 13.72 -7.30
CA CYS A 159 -0.31 12.52 -6.82
C CYS A 159 -1.84 12.62 -7.00
N LEU A 160 -2.43 13.79 -6.73
CA LEU A 160 -3.88 14.01 -6.90
C LEU A 160 -4.31 13.91 -8.38
N ALA A 161 -3.42 14.19 -9.33
CA ALA A 161 -3.67 14.00 -10.75
C ALA A 161 -3.69 12.51 -11.17
N ASP A 162 -3.00 11.62 -10.44
CA ASP A 162 -3.02 10.18 -10.67
C ASP A 162 -4.11 9.50 -9.83
N THR A 163 -5.08 8.87 -10.50
CA THR A 163 -6.24 8.23 -9.86
C THR A 163 -5.86 7.24 -8.76
N PHE A 164 -4.78 6.48 -8.96
CA PHE A 164 -4.36 5.45 -8.03
C PHE A 164 -3.64 6.06 -6.82
N CYS A 165 -2.74 7.03 -7.04
CA CYS A 165 -2.04 7.76 -6.00
C CYS A 165 -3.01 8.56 -5.14
N ARG A 166 -3.92 9.32 -5.77
CA ARG A 166 -5.00 10.06 -5.12
C ARG A 166 -5.78 9.19 -4.13
N SER A 167 -6.24 8.02 -4.58
CA SER A 167 -6.96 7.07 -3.72
C SER A 167 -6.14 6.58 -2.54
N ARG A 168 -4.86 6.24 -2.74
CA ARG A 168 -3.99 5.75 -1.66
C ARG A 168 -3.66 6.85 -0.65
N LEU A 169 -3.55 8.10 -1.11
CA LEU A 169 -3.36 9.26 -0.24
C LEU A 169 -4.62 9.52 0.62
N ALA A 170 -5.80 9.48 0.01
CA ALA A 170 -7.07 9.61 0.73
C ALA A 170 -7.24 8.51 1.80
N ASP A 171 -6.82 7.28 1.48
CA ASP A 171 -6.83 6.16 2.42
C ASP A 171 -5.88 6.36 3.60
N PHE A 172 -4.67 6.88 3.33
CA PHE A 172 -3.71 7.25 4.37
C PHE A 172 -4.27 8.30 5.32
N HIS A 173 -4.83 9.39 4.80
CA HIS A 173 -5.45 10.41 5.65
C HIS A 173 -6.63 9.83 6.43
N THR A 174 -7.50 9.04 5.80
CA THR A 174 -8.66 8.44 6.49
C THR A 174 -8.24 7.53 7.66
N ASN A 175 -7.22 6.69 7.49
CA ASN A 175 -6.88 5.66 8.46
C ASN A 175 -5.78 6.07 9.45
N CYS A 176 -4.92 7.03 9.11
CA CYS A 176 -3.82 7.49 9.96
C CYS A 176 -4.05 8.88 10.56
N GLN A 177 -5.09 9.61 10.16
CA GLN A 177 -5.42 10.89 10.80
C GLN A 177 -6.02 10.64 12.18
N ALA A 178 -5.44 11.29 13.19
CA ALA A 178 -5.90 11.19 14.56
C ALA A 178 -7.02 12.22 14.82
N PHE A 179 -8.09 11.79 15.48
CA PHE A 179 -8.94 12.70 16.24
C PHE A 179 -8.37 12.80 17.66
N LEU A 180 -8.11 14.02 18.16
CA LEU A 180 -7.63 14.25 19.53
C LEU A 180 -6.33 13.47 19.87
N ALA A 181 -5.26 13.76 19.10
CA ALA A 181 -3.87 13.36 19.33
C ALA A 181 -3.44 11.90 19.04
N SER A 182 -4.33 10.90 18.93
CA SER A 182 -3.96 9.58 18.39
C SER A 182 -5.15 8.77 17.86
N CYS A 183 -4.91 7.75 17.03
CA CYS A 183 -5.96 6.85 16.54
C CYS A 183 -6.13 5.63 17.48
N SER A 184 -7.31 4.98 17.43
CA SER A 184 -7.61 3.78 18.22
C SER A 184 -6.66 2.62 17.87
N ARG A 185 -6.34 1.76 18.84
CA ARG A 185 -5.52 0.55 18.59
C ARG A 185 -6.11 -0.35 17.51
N ASP A 186 -7.43 -0.40 17.40
CA ASP A 186 -8.13 -1.19 16.37
C ASP A 186 -7.85 -0.67 14.95
N SER A 187 -7.47 0.60 14.82
CA SER A 187 -7.14 1.25 13.54
C SER A 187 -5.65 1.16 13.16
N TYR A 188 -4.76 0.69 14.05
CA TYR A 188 -3.33 0.59 13.77
C TYR A 188 -3.05 -0.26 12.53
N ARG A 189 -3.82 -1.33 12.35
CA ARG A 189 -3.69 -2.19 11.18
C ARG A 189 -4.01 -1.42 9.90
N ALA A 190 -5.14 -0.73 9.88
CA ALA A 190 -5.57 0.06 8.74
C ALA A 190 -4.58 1.20 8.42
N CYS A 191 -4.03 1.84 9.44
CA CYS A 191 -3.00 2.86 9.24
C CYS A 191 -1.71 2.29 8.62
N LEU A 192 -1.20 1.16 9.14
CA LEU A 192 -0.01 0.51 8.56
C LEU A 192 -0.25 0.02 7.12
N ASP A 193 -1.45 -0.47 6.84
CA ASP A 193 -1.87 -0.90 5.50
C ASP A 193 -1.92 0.30 4.53
N SER A 194 -2.48 1.42 4.98
CA SER A 194 -2.58 2.66 4.17
C SER A 194 -1.22 3.29 3.92
N TYR A 195 -0.35 3.35 4.94
CA TYR A 195 1.04 3.80 4.81
C TYR A 195 1.81 2.93 3.81
N THR A 196 1.68 1.60 3.92
CA THR A 196 2.37 0.67 3.01
C THR A 196 1.85 0.83 1.58
N GLY A 197 0.56 1.15 1.40
CA GLY A 197 -0.06 1.42 0.11
C GLY A 197 0.52 2.62 -0.65
N LEU A 198 1.21 3.54 0.03
CA LEU A 198 1.90 4.67 -0.60
C LEU A 198 3.26 4.27 -1.22
N ILE A 199 3.84 3.15 -0.82
CA ILE A 199 5.18 2.75 -1.27
C ILE A 199 5.16 2.38 -2.75
N GLY A 200 6.03 3.02 -3.52
CA GLY A 200 6.10 2.85 -4.97
C GLY A 200 5.16 3.78 -5.74
N LEU A 201 4.61 4.81 -5.09
CA LEU A 201 3.92 5.95 -5.72
C LEU A 201 4.79 7.21 -5.68
N ASP A 202 4.30 8.33 -6.21
CA ASP A 202 5.04 9.59 -6.18
C ASP A 202 5.27 10.09 -4.75
N LEU A 203 4.28 9.90 -3.88
CA LEU A 203 4.36 10.12 -2.43
C LEU A 203 4.89 8.89 -1.68
N THR A 204 6.00 8.29 -2.12
CA THR A 204 6.62 7.17 -1.37
C THR A 204 7.25 7.69 -0.07
N PRO A 205 6.78 7.29 1.13
CA PRO A 205 7.41 7.66 2.39
C PRO A 205 8.56 6.71 2.75
N ASN A 206 9.54 7.19 3.53
CA ASN A 206 10.57 6.34 4.13
C ASN A 206 11.12 6.94 5.44
N TYR A 207 11.93 6.15 6.15
CA TYR A 207 12.77 6.66 7.24
C TYR A 207 13.78 7.67 6.71
N VAL A 208 13.88 8.83 7.36
CA VAL A 208 14.75 9.93 6.93
C VAL A 208 16.23 9.59 7.14
N ASP A 209 16.54 8.93 8.24
CA ASP A 209 17.89 8.61 8.68
C ASP A 209 17.96 7.21 9.34
N GLU A 210 19.13 6.87 9.85
CA GLU A 210 19.42 5.65 10.59
C GLU A 210 19.22 5.80 12.11
N SER A 211 18.41 6.79 12.54
CA SER A 211 18.02 6.96 13.94
C SER A 211 17.14 5.80 14.40
N PHE A 212 17.54 5.15 15.49
CA PHE A 212 16.77 4.06 16.10
C PHE A 212 15.95 4.51 17.31
N SER A 213 16.36 5.56 18.02
CA SER A 213 15.67 6.07 19.21
C SER A 213 14.45 6.91 18.84
N ASN A 214 14.61 7.82 17.87
CA ASN A 214 13.55 8.70 17.38
C ASN A 214 13.46 8.60 15.85
N PRO A 215 12.94 7.48 15.30
CA PRO A 215 12.83 7.30 13.87
C PRO A 215 11.76 8.24 13.28
N VAL A 216 12.17 9.11 12.35
CA VAL A 216 11.27 10.01 11.64
C VAL A 216 10.95 9.44 10.26
N LEU A 217 9.66 9.40 9.94
CA LEU A 217 9.15 9.06 8.61
C LEU A 217 8.82 10.34 7.85
N SER A 218 9.15 10.39 6.57
CA SER A 218 8.84 11.56 5.75
C SER A 218 8.75 11.20 4.27
N LEU A 219 8.26 12.16 3.48
CA LEU A 219 8.31 12.17 2.03
C LEU A 219 9.62 12.81 1.55
N TRP A 220 10.02 12.52 0.30
CA TRP A 220 11.15 13.20 -0.33
C TRP A 220 10.74 14.56 -0.91
N CYS A 221 10.41 15.51 -0.03
CA CYS A 221 10.04 16.88 -0.39
C CYS A 221 10.41 17.86 0.73
N SER A 222 10.22 19.16 0.49
CA SER A 222 10.32 20.21 1.51
C SER A 222 9.23 21.26 1.33
N CYS A 223 9.09 22.16 2.31
CA CYS A 223 8.20 23.32 2.19
C CYS A 223 8.89 24.58 1.68
N GLN A 224 10.13 24.46 1.19
CA GLN A 224 10.82 25.56 0.55
C GLN A 224 10.07 25.99 -0.72
N GLY A 225 9.92 27.31 -0.89
CA GLY A 225 9.21 27.89 -2.04
C GLY A 225 7.68 27.83 -1.96
N SER A 226 7.10 27.52 -0.80
CA SER A 226 5.63 27.51 -0.61
C SER A 226 5.01 28.91 -0.56
N GLY A 227 5.77 29.93 -0.15
CA GLY A 227 5.26 31.29 0.03
C GLY A 227 4.11 31.31 1.04
N ASN A 228 2.96 31.88 0.64
CA ASN A 228 1.77 31.95 1.51
C ASN A 228 1.17 30.58 1.87
N MET A 229 1.57 29.50 1.19
CA MET A 229 1.08 28.14 1.42
C MET A 229 2.00 27.32 2.35
N GLU A 230 2.96 27.97 3.03
CA GLU A 230 3.92 27.29 3.90
C GLU A 230 3.23 26.53 5.05
N GLU A 231 2.25 27.13 5.72
CA GLU A 231 1.48 26.49 6.78
C GLU A 231 0.74 25.24 6.26
N GLU A 232 0.13 25.34 5.08
CA GLU A 232 -0.55 24.21 4.44
C GLU A 232 0.43 23.08 4.09
N CYS A 233 1.59 23.45 3.56
CA CYS A 233 2.64 22.51 3.25
C CYS A 233 3.16 21.79 4.50
N GLU A 234 3.42 22.54 5.57
CA GLU A 234 3.88 21.97 6.84
C GLU A 234 2.84 21.04 7.44
N LYS A 235 1.56 21.44 7.43
CA LYS A 235 0.47 20.60 7.90
C LYS A 235 0.44 19.25 7.17
N PHE A 236 0.54 19.29 5.84
CA PHE A 236 0.62 18.08 5.02
C PHE A 236 1.86 17.23 5.35
N LEU A 237 3.03 17.86 5.54
CA LEU A 237 4.26 17.12 5.87
C LEU A 237 4.20 16.49 7.27
N LYS A 238 3.56 17.18 8.22
CA LYS A 238 3.34 16.74 9.61
C LYS A 238 2.48 15.48 9.71
N ASP A 239 1.64 15.20 8.72
CA ASP A 239 0.92 13.92 8.63
C ASP A 239 1.85 12.70 8.52
N PHE A 240 3.09 12.90 8.09
CA PHE A 240 4.13 11.86 8.01
C PHE A 240 5.15 11.99 9.14
N THR A 241 5.65 13.20 9.41
CA THR A 241 6.74 13.43 10.37
C THR A 241 6.26 13.46 11.82
N GLU A 242 5.08 14.04 12.08
CA GLU A 242 4.55 14.35 13.41
C GLU A 242 3.27 13.55 13.74
N ASN A 243 3.00 12.46 13.03
CA ASN A 243 1.83 11.63 13.26
C ASN A 243 1.99 10.60 14.40
N ALA A 244 1.34 10.88 15.53
CA ALA A 244 1.33 10.00 16.70
C ALA A 244 0.59 8.67 16.46
N CYS A 245 -0.47 8.65 15.65
CA CYS A 245 -1.15 7.41 15.26
C CYS A 245 -0.19 6.45 14.56
N LEU A 246 0.48 6.94 13.51
CA LEU A 246 1.44 6.15 12.73
C LEU A 246 2.62 5.68 13.61
N ARG A 247 3.19 6.57 14.43
CA ARG A 247 4.26 6.19 15.37
C ARG A 247 3.82 5.09 16.33
N ASN A 248 2.66 5.23 16.95
CA ASN A 248 2.14 4.24 17.90
C ASN A 248 1.82 2.91 17.23
N ALA A 249 1.28 2.93 16.00
CA ALA A 249 0.99 1.73 15.23
C ALA A 249 2.28 0.94 14.90
N ILE A 250 3.35 1.64 14.48
CA ILE A 250 4.66 1.02 14.21
C ILE A 250 5.28 0.45 15.48
N GLN A 251 5.24 1.20 16.59
CA GLN A 251 5.75 0.74 17.88
C GLN A 251 4.99 -0.48 18.40
N ALA A 252 3.66 -0.46 18.35
CA ALA A 252 2.81 -1.58 18.74
C ALA A 252 3.09 -2.83 17.90
N PHE A 253 3.28 -2.67 16.58
CA PHE A 253 3.69 -3.77 15.71
C PHE A 253 5.06 -4.33 16.10
N GLY A 254 6.04 -3.46 16.37
CA GLY A 254 7.40 -3.87 16.74
C GLY A 254 7.50 -4.60 18.09
N ASN A 255 6.66 -4.24 19.05
CA ASN A 255 6.64 -4.86 20.38
C ASN A 255 5.99 -6.26 20.39
N GLY A 256 5.48 -6.75 19.27
CA GLY A 256 4.80 -8.05 19.22
C GLY A 256 3.48 -8.05 19.98
N THR A 257 2.95 -6.88 20.35
CA THR A 257 1.53 -6.71 20.64
C THR A 257 0.79 -6.86 19.32
N ASP A 258 0.61 -8.12 18.91
CA ASP A 258 -0.23 -8.46 17.77
C ASP A 258 -1.53 -7.66 17.91
N LEU A 259 -1.96 -7.09 16.78
CA LEU A 259 -3.22 -6.35 16.62
C LEU A 259 -4.45 -7.27 16.79
N THR A 260 -4.24 -8.44 17.38
CA THR A 260 -5.27 -9.29 17.97
C THR A 260 -5.77 -8.60 19.23
N SER A 261 -6.98 -8.08 19.16
CA SER A 261 -7.80 -7.72 20.30
C SER A 261 -7.60 -8.70 21.46
N SER A 262 -7.16 -8.20 22.60
CA SER A 262 -7.10 -8.93 23.86
C SER A 262 -8.50 -9.37 24.27
N SER A 263 -8.92 -10.58 23.89
CA SER A 263 -10.09 -11.21 24.49
C SER A 263 -9.70 -11.73 25.88
N LYS A 264 -9.94 -10.90 26.89
CA LYS A 264 -10.03 -11.33 28.28
C LYS A 264 -11.12 -12.40 28.33
N ALA A 265 -10.74 -13.66 28.58
CA ALA A 265 -11.67 -14.77 28.68
C ALA A 265 -12.68 -14.49 29.81
N LEU A 266 -13.96 -14.33 29.46
CA LEU A 266 -15.06 -14.51 30.42
C LEU A 266 -15.48 -16.00 30.39
N PRO A 267 -15.91 -16.59 31.52
CA PRO A 267 -16.25 -18.01 31.57
C PRO A 267 -17.49 -18.32 30.73
N GLN A 268 -17.43 -19.42 29.97
CA GLN A 268 -18.54 -19.92 29.14
C GLN A 268 -19.75 -20.33 30.00
N PRO A 269 -21.01 -20.06 29.57
CA PRO A 269 -22.17 -20.70 30.17
C PRO A 269 -22.28 -22.15 29.68
N LEU A 270 -22.60 -23.08 30.59
CA LEU A 270 -22.93 -24.47 30.28
C LEU A 270 -24.15 -24.55 29.33
N LEU A 271 -24.02 -25.33 28.26
CA LEU A 271 -25.14 -25.73 27.41
C LEU A 271 -25.89 -26.89 28.07
N THR A 272 -27.15 -26.67 28.46
CA THR A 272 -28.07 -27.72 28.90
C THR A 272 -28.87 -28.23 27.70
N MET A 273 -28.83 -29.54 27.46
CA MET A 273 -29.61 -30.22 26.41
C MET A 273 -31.12 -30.19 26.69
N PRO A 274 -31.99 -30.28 25.65
CA PRO A 274 -33.44 -30.26 25.83
C PRO A 274 -33.99 -31.67 26.12
N PRO A 275 -35.00 -31.83 26.98
CA PRO A 275 -35.78 -33.06 27.04
C PRO A 275 -37.12 -32.92 26.31
N SER A 276 -37.55 -34.04 25.74
CA SER A 276 -38.78 -34.27 25.01
C SER A 276 -39.95 -34.71 25.91
N VAL A 277 -41.15 -34.24 25.57
CA VAL A 277 -42.51 -34.83 25.72
C VAL A 277 -43.04 -35.16 27.12
N GLY A 278 -44.15 -34.50 27.48
CA GLY A 278 -45.09 -34.89 28.53
C GLY A 278 -46.45 -34.17 28.39
N ARG A 279 -47.50 -34.94 28.13
CA ARG A 279 -48.93 -34.57 27.97
C ARG A 279 -49.53 -34.09 29.31
N THR A 280 -50.31 -33.00 29.35
CA THR A 280 -51.79 -32.94 29.57
C THR A 280 -52.31 -31.53 29.93
N SER A 281 -53.42 -31.17 29.27
CA SER A 281 -54.58 -30.33 29.65
C SER A 281 -54.44 -29.10 30.56
N SER A 282 -54.74 -27.92 30.02
CA SER A 282 -56.05 -27.23 30.20
C SER A 282 -56.03 -25.81 29.58
N LEU A 283 -56.89 -25.57 28.60
CA LEU A 283 -57.46 -24.24 28.24
C LEU A 283 -58.65 -23.95 29.19
N PRO A 284 -59.31 -22.75 29.24
CA PRO A 284 -59.38 -21.72 28.19
C PRO A 284 -59.46 -20.23 28.68
N TYR A 285 -59.75 -19.34 27.72
CA TYR A 285 -60.28 -17.95 27.82
C TYR A 285 -59.28 -16.80 28.02
N SER A 286 -59.36 -15.61 27.39
CA SER A 286 -60.06 -15.07 26.21
C SER A 286 -59.78 -13.54 26.13
N VAL A 287 -59.93 -12.95 24.93
CA VAL A 287 -60.26 -11.54 24.63
C VAL A 287 -59.15 -10.46 24.70
N ASN A 288 -58.62 -10.13 23.52
CA ASN A 288 -58.69 -8.82 22.82
C ASN A 288 -58.63 -7.50 23.64
N ASP A 289 -57.66 -6.62 23.36
CA ASP A 289 -57.96 -5.23 22.97
C ASP A 289 -56.74 -4.47 22.36
N SER A 290 -57.01 -3.86 21.20
CA SER A 290 -56.56 -2.57 20.62
C SER A 290 -55.14 -1.99 20.79
N SER A 291 -54.54 -1.71 19.61
CA SER A 291 -53.42 -0.79 19.27
C SER A 291 -53.79 0.71 19.48
N PRO A 292 -52.99 1.76 19.08
CA PRO A 292 -51.65 1.83 18.46
C PRO A 292 -50.71 2.94 19.05
N VAL A 293 -49.39 2.91 18.78
CA VAL A 293 -48.58 4.14 18.58
C VAL A 293 -47.43 3.83 17.59
N ASP A 294 -47.39 4.62 16.53
CA ASP A 294 -46.35 4.71 15.51
C ASP A 294 -44.97 5.10 16.05
N ASN A 295 -43.90 4.56 15.44
CA ASN A 295 -42.87 5.40 14.79
C ASN A 295 -41.83 4.52 14.06
N THR A 296 -42.15 4.26 12.79
CA THR A 296 -41.32 4.54 11.60
C THR A 296 -39.82 4.20 11.66
N SER A 297 -39.46 3.02 11.12
CA SER A 297 -38.15 2.81 10.48
C SER A 297 -38.38 2.56 8.99
N VAL A 298 -37.90 3.48 8.16
CA VAL A 298 -37.96 3.37 6.70
C VAL A 298 -36.81 2.46 6.25
N SER A 299 -37.14 1.25 5.80
CA SER A 299 -36.29 0.44 4.92
C SER A 299 -36.95 0.35 3.56
N ILE A 300 -36.39 1.05 2.57
CA ILE A 300 -36.80 0.92 1.17
C ILE A 300 -36.17 -0.35 0.62
N THR A 301 -37.00 -1.38 0.44
CA THR A 301 -36.65 -2.62 -0.26
C THR A 301 -37.09 -2.46 -1.72
N CYS A 302 -36.17 -2.69 -2.66
CA CYS A 302 -36.46 -2.71 -4.09
C CYS A 302 -37.36 -3.91 -4.44
N ILE A 303 -38.52 -3.64 -5.03
CA ILE A 303 -39.37 -4.65 -5.67
C ILE A 303 -39.10 -4.64 -7.17
N SER A 304 -38.74 -5.81 -7.70
CA SER A 304 -38.81 -6.17 -9.11
C SER A 304 -40.26 -6.43 -9.52
N THR A 305 -40.77 -5.73 -10.53
CA THR A 305 -42.06 -6.03 -11.16
C THR A 305 -41.85 -6.68 -12.53
N GLU A 306 -42.44 -7.86 -12.69
CA GLU A 306 -42.72 -8.48 -13.98
C GLU A 306 -44.10 -8.07 -14.52
N GLU A 307 -44.13 -8.11 -15.83
CA GLU A 307 -45.11 -7.84 -16.88
C GLU A 307 -46.56 -8.35 -16.68
N SER A 308 -47.55 -7.50 -17.01
CA SER A 308 -48.79 -7.93 -17.70
C SER A 308 -49.46 -6.72 -18.38
N GLY A 309 -49.85 -6.86 -19.65
CA GLY A 309 -50.11 -5.74 -20.56
C GLY A 309 -51.58 -5.34 -20.77
N ALA A 310 -51.76 -4.18 -21.43
CA ALA A 310 -52.93 -3.81 -22.24
C ALA A 310 -52.57 -2.67 -23.23
N ARG A 311 -53.32 -2.60 -24.33
CA ARG A 311 -53.01 -2.04 -25.66
C ARG A 311 -53.29 -0.53 -25.90
N VAL A 312 -52.49 0.04 -26.82
CA VAL A 312 -52.82 1.03 -27.90
C VAL A 312 -52.94 2.54 -27.55
N ASN A 313 -52.00 3.38 -28.03
CA ASN A 313 -52.21 4.31 -29.18
C ASN A 313 -50.94 5.09 -29.61
N GLN A 314 -50.92 5.48 -30.88
CA GLN A 314 -49.83 6.05 -31.69
C GLN A 314 -49.45 7.51 -31.38
N SER A 315 -48.15 7.86 -31.47
CA SER A 315 -47.62 8.83 -32.47
C SER A 315 -46.13 9.19 -32.30
N LYS A 316 -45.40 9.02 -33.41
CA LYS A 316 -44.33 9.85 -34.02
C LYS A 316 -43.08 10.33 -33.26
N GLU A 317 -41.95 9.92 -33.86
CA GLU A 317 -40.73 10.67 -34.20
C GLU A 317 -39.90 11.35 -33.09
N GLN A 318 -38.67 10.84 -32.89
CA GLN A 318 -37.49 11.50 -33.47
C GLN A 318 -36.28 10.56 -33.51
N ASP A 319 -35.72 10.46 -34.72
CA ASP A 319 -34.44 9.87 -35.07
C ASP A 319 -33.27 10.53 -34.33
N LEU A 320 -32.25 9.72 -34.02
CA LEU A 320 -30.85 9.97 -34.42
C LEU A 320 -29.98 8.75 -34.01
N CYS A 321 -29.90 7.78 -34.92
CA CYS A 321 -28.77 6.86 -35.01
C CYS A 321 -27.76 7.41 -36.02
N PHE A 322 -26.46 7.27 -35.74
CA PHE A 322 -25.36 6.87 -36.64
C PHE A 322 -24.01 7.39 -36.08
N SER A 323 -22.87 6.73 -36.22
CA SER A 323 -22.57 5.39 -36.72
C SER A 323 -21.15 5.03 -36.27
N LYS A 324 -20.96 3.77 -35.88
CA LYS A 324 -19.66 3.12 -35.79
C LYS A 324 -19.38 2.53 -37.18
N LYS A 325 -18.32 2.95 -37.87
CA LYS A 325 -17.81 2.22 -39.03
C LYS A 325 -16.60 1.38 -38.63
N SER A 326 -16.76 0.09 -38.89
CA SER A 326 -15.71 -0.93 -39.02
C SER A 326 -15.24 -0.97 -40.48
N LEU A 327 -13.96 -1.29 -40.75
CA LEU A 327 -13.53 -2.60 -41.30
C LEU A 327 -12.17 -2.52 -42.06
N THR A 328 -11.25 -3.43 -41.68
CA THR A 328 -10.24 -4.20 -42.46
C THR A 328 -9.06 -3.59 -43.23
N THR A 329 -7.86 -4.02 -42.79
CA THR A 329 -6.78 -4.75 -43.50
C THR A 329 -6.23 -4.26 -44.85
N ALA A 330 -4.93 -3.92 -44.89
CA ALA A 330 -3.97 -4.38 -45.92
C ALA A 330 -2.52 -3.89 -45.64
N LEU A 331 -1.59 -4.85 -45.62
CA LEU A 331 -0.26 -4.92 -46.30
C LEU A 331 0.79 -3.78 -46.15
N MET A 332 2.03 -4.24 -45.90
CA MET A 332 3.31 -3.50 -45.95
C MET A 332 3.60 -2.85 -47.30
N PRO A 333 4.60 -1.94 -47.35
CA PRO A 333 5.66 -2.16 -48.33
C PRO A 333 7.08 -1.95 -47.78
N GLU A 334 7.99 -2.78 -48.30
CA GLU A 334 9.44 -2.61 -48.34
C GLU A 334 9.87 -2.01 -49.70
N GLN A 335 11.16 -1.62 -49.82
CA GLN A 335 11.97 -1.26 -51.01
C GLN A 335 12.14 0.26 -51.34
N GLN A 336 13.30 0.80 -51.76
CA GLN A 336 14.53 0.21 -52.34
C GLN A 336 15.78 1.14 -52.34
N ARG A 337 16.96 0.51 -52.16
CA ARG A 337 18.35 0.67 -52.71
C ARG A 337 18.94 2.00 -53.25
N THR A 338 20.23 2.19 -52.93
CA THR A 338 21.39 2.50 -53.83
C THR A 338 22.69 2.02 -53.11
N LEU A 339 23.36 0.92 -53.52
CA LEU A 339 24.47 0.74 -54.49
C LEU A 339 25.77 1.55 -54.21
N MET A 340 26.84 0.86 -53.77
CA MET A 340 28.23 0.94 -54.28
C MET A 340 29.15 -0.06 -53.52
N ASP A 341 29.89 -0.87 -54.28
CA ASP A 341 30.92 -1.85 -53.89
C ASP A 341 32.21 -1.18 -53.40
N SER A 342 32.98 -1.85 -52.51
CA SER A 342 34.40 -2.21 -52.77
C SER A 342 35.05 -3.04 -51.63
N LYS A 343 35.28 -4.32 -51.92
CA LYS A 343 36.53 -5.11 -51.79
C LYS A 343 37.65 -4.64 -50.81
N GLY A 344 38.11 -5.56 -49.93
CA GLY A 344 39.54 -5.67 -49.59
C GLY A 344 39.93 -6.07 -48.15
N SER A 345 40.54 -7.26 -48.02
CA SER A 345 41.68 -7.66 -47.14
C SER A 345 41.70 -7.20 -45.68
N GLY A 346 41.72 -8.06 -44.65
CA GLY A 346 42.76 -9.05 -44.40
C GLY A 346 44.02 -8.41 -43.79
N ASN A 347 44.17 -8.43 -42.46
CA ASN A 347 45.39 -8.92 -41.77
C ASN A 347 45.34 -8.83 -40.24
N GLN A 348 45.92 -9.87 -39.64
CA GLN A 348 46.32 -10.06 -38.25
C GLN A 348 47.51 -9.16 -37.87
N LEU A 349 47.62 -8.84 -36.57
CA LEU A 349 48.85 -8.57 -35.77
C LEU A 349 48.34 -8.43 -34.31
N SER A 350 48.46 -9.37 -33.37
CA SER A 350 49.65 -9.96 -32.72
C SER A 350 50.74 -8.95 -32.37
N PHE A 351 50.88 -8.66 -31.07
CA PHE A 351 52.13 -8.40 -30.32
C PHE A 351 51.76 -8.36 -28.81
N THR A 352 52.03 -9.40 -28.00
CA THR A 352 53.22 -9.52 -27.10
C THR A 352 53.64 -8.16 -26.53
N GLY A 353 53.53 -7.81 -25.25
CA GLY A 353 53.82 -8.55 -24.03
C GLY A 353 54.96 -7.81 -23.31
N THR A 354 54.78 -7.40 -22.05
CA THR A 354 55.85 -7.36 -21.02
C THR A 354 55.30 -6.88 -19.67
N ILE A 355 55.66 -7.66 -18.66
CA ILE A 355 55.55 -7.45 -17.22
C ILE A 355 56.52 -6.34 -16.78
N SER A 356 56.12 -5.49 -15.83
CA SER A 356 57.06 -5.01 -14.82
C SER A 356 56.33 -4.60 -13.54
N ALA A 357 56.56 -5.36 -12.48
CA ALA A 357 56.33 -4.96 -11.11
C ALA A 357 57.46 -4.00 -10.68
N LEU A 358 57.15 -3.04 -9.81
CA LEU A 358 58.07 -2.57 -8.76
C LEU A 358 57.29 -1.74 -7.72
N LEU A 359 57.47 -2.15 -6.47
CA LEU A 359 57.04 -1.53 -5.21
C LEU A 359 57.69 -0.16 -4.99
N VAL A 360 57.10 0.66 -4.10
CA VAL A 360 57.74 1.14 -2.83
C VAL A 360 56.88 2.25 -2.18
N PHE A 361 56.48 1.96 -0.93
CA PHE A 361 56.27 2.79 0.26
C PHE A 361 56.09 4.32 0.17
N LEU A 362 55.12 4.84 0.96
CA LEU A 362 55.41 5.66 2.15
C LEU A 362 54.19 5.82 3.08
N VAL A 363 54.46 5.55 4.36
CA VAL A 363 53.66 5.85 5.56
C VAL A 363 54.09 7.23 6.09
N ASN A 364 53.15 8.05 6.57
CA ASN A 364 53.26 9.00 7.70
C ASN A 364 51.86 9.63 7.91
N MET A 365 51.14 9.42 9.02
CA MET A 365 51.31 9.88 10.42
C MET A 365 51.20 11.41 10.65
N ALA A 366 50.52 11.72 11.77
CA ALA A 366 50.25 13.00 12.46
C ALA A 366 48.88 13.64 12.10
N MET A 367 47.94 13.89 13.03
CA MET A 367 47.94 13.92 14.51
C MET A 367 46.62 13.38 15.07
#